data_AF-A0A7G8H5D1-F1
#
_entry.id   AF-A0A7G8H5D1-F1
#
_cell.length_a   1.000
_cell.length_b   1.000
_cell.length_c   1.000
_cell.angle_alpha   90.00
_cell.angle_beta   90.00
_cell.angle_gamma   90.00
#
_symmetry.space_group_name_H-M   'P 1'
#
loop_
_entity.id
_entity.type
_entity.pdbx_description
1 polymer ?
#
loop_
_entity_poly.entity_id
_entity_poly.type
_entity_poly.pdbx_seq_one_letter_code
_entity_poly.pdbx_strand_id
1 'polypeptide(L)'
;MASRIRVEQIARSLAALGLLAMGLSALVAPRHGFSLDHAVPQSSQVNLSRLLMQREITLHQRSEAETLLKEFTLAQMTRHYWGEFAGSLQDLGLSAGPQLLATVDRDAVQTRLWLEPHHGTEAYLAEVARSGGRLRIHHCRGDRKGIGEAAAGHCPDGWQRISLK
;
A
#
# COMPACT_ATOMS: atom_id res chain seq x y z
N MET A 1 58.24 44.83 24.48
CA MET A 1 57.15 43.88 24.79
C MET A 1 56.02 44.64 25.47
N ALA A 2 55.00 45.13 24.73
CA ALA A 2 53.80 45.77 25.32
C ALA A 2 52.65 46.00 24.31
N SER A 3 52.89 45.92 23.00
CA SER A 3 51.92 46.38 21.99
C SER A 3 50.99 45.32 21.39
N ARG A 4 51.28 44.01 21.54
CA ARG A 4 50.42 42.95 20.96
C ARG A 4 49.22 42.56 21.83
N ILE A 5 49.26 42.85 23.13
CA ILE A 5 48.22 42.44 24.10
C ILE A 5 46.96 43.31 23.99
N ARG A 6 47.07 44.58 23.59
CA ARG A 6 45.92 45.50 23.48
C ARG A 6 44.99 45.19 22.30
N VAL A 7 45.48 44.59 21.22
CA VAL A 7 44.69 44.39 19.99
C VAL A 7 43.71 43.21 20.13
N GLU A 8 44.13 42.11 20.76
CA GLU A 8 43.23 40.97 21.01
C GLU A 8 42.10 41.28 22.01
N GLN A 9 42.37 42.16 22.97
CA GLN A 9 41.40 42.51 24.02
C GLN A 9 40.27 43.41 23.49
N ILE A 10 40.53 44.20 22.44
CA ILE A 10 39.51 45.03 21.76
C ILE A 10 38.66 44.19 20.80
N ALA A 11 39.23 43.16 20.17
CA ALA A 11 38.49 42.26 19.29
C ALA A 11 37.48 41.38 20.06
N ARG A 12 37.84 40.95 21.27
CA ARG A 12 36.95 40.12 22.13
C ARG A 12 35.74 40.89 22.68
N SER A 13 35.87 42.18 22.94
CA SER A 13 34.76 43.00 23.47
C SER A 13 33.71 43.37 22.41
N LEU A 14 34.10 43.48 21.13
CA LEU A 14 33.15 43.72 20.03
C LEU A 14 32.29 42.49 19.72
N ALA A 15 32.83 41.28 19.84
CA ALA A 15 32.07 40.04 19.61
C ALA A 15 30.97 39.82 20.66
N ALA A 16 31.22 40.19 21.93
CA ALA A 16 30.24 40.05 23.01
C ALA A 16 29.03 41.01 22.86
N LEU A 17 29.25 42.20 22.30
CA LEU A 17 28.19 43.18 22.05
C LEU A 17 27.28 42.78 20.87
N GLY A 18 27.83 42.12 19.83
CA GLY A 18 27.04 41.61 18.72
C GLY A 18 26.05 40.50 19.10
N LEU A 19 26.44 39.60 20.02
CA LEU A 19 25.59 38.51 20.49
C LEU A 19 24.47 38.96 21.43
N LEU A 20 24.68 40.02 22.23
CA LEU A 20 23.64 40.58 23.08
C LEU A 20 22.56 41.33 22.28
N ALA A 21 22.90 41.96 21.16
CA ALA A 21 21.94 42.65 20.30
C ALA A 21 20.99 41.68 19.57
N MET A 22 21.46 40.49 19.16
CA MET A 22 20.60 39.46 18.55
C MET A 22 19.72 38.71 19.56
N GLY A 23 20.08 38.67 20.84
CA GLY A 23 19.30 37.99 21.88
C GLY A 23 18.02 38.72 22.31
N LEU A 24 17.99 40.06 22.20
CA LEU A 24 16.85 40.86 22.69
C LEU A 24 15.74 41.06 21.65
N SER A 25 16.03 40.92 20.35
CA SER A 25 15.00 41.02 19.30
C SER A 25 14.04 39.83 19.27
N ALA A 26 14.35 38.72 19.97
CA ALA A 26 13.45 37.57 20.08
C ALA A 26 12.38 37.73 21.18
N LEU A 27 12.49 38.72 22.07
CA LEU A 27 11.57 38.91 23.20
C LEU A 27 10.42 39.89 22.94
N VAL A 28 10.44 40.59 21.80
CA VAL A 28 9.43 41.63 21.44
C VAL A 28 8.78 41.32 20.09
N ALA A 29 8.76 40.05 19.67
CA ALA A 29 7.81 39.63 18.66
C ALA A 29 6.50 39.29 19.38
N PRO A 30 5.37 39.97 19.10
CA PRO A 30 4.09 39.52 19.59
C PRO A 30 3.90 38.13 19.01
N ARG A 31 3.86 37.12 19.89
CA ARG A 31 3.36 35.80 19.54
C ARG A 31 1.96 36.02 18.98
N HIS A 32 1.84 36.11 17.66
CA HIS A 32 0.61 35.79 16.99
C HIS A 32 0.40 34.33 17.32
N GLY A 33 -0.25 34.08 18.46
CA GLY A 33 -0.90 32.82 18.70
C GLY A 33 -1.83 32.66 17.52
N PHE A 34 -1.44 31.80 16.59
CA PHE A 34 -2.40 31.18 15.71
C PHE A 34 -3.32 30.41 16.65
N SER A 35 -4.38 31.08 17.13
CA SER A 35 -5.50 30.37 17.71
C SER A 35 -6.08 29.58 16.55
N LEU A 36 -5.70 28.31 16.47
CA LEU A 36 -6.40 27.29 15.71
C LEU A 36 -7.72 26.98 16.43
N ASP A 37 -8.52 27.99 16.75
CA ASP A 37 -9.95 27.87 17.04
C ASP A 37 -10.73 27.78 15.72
N HIS A 38 -10.17 27.12 14.72
CA HIS A 38 -11.00 26.39 13.78
C HIS A 38 -11.42 25.11 14.48
N ALA A 39 -12.44 25.24 15.33
CA ALA A 39 -13.31 24.14 15.66
C ALA A 39 -13.80 23.57 14.32
N VAL A 40 -13.11 22.52 13.85
CA VAL A 40 -13.61 21.69 12.76
C VAL A 40 -15.03 21.33 13.17
N PRO A 41 -16.05 21.68 12.38
CA PRO A 41 -17.42 21.35 12.73
C PRO A 41 -17.46 19.86 13.08
N GLN A 42 -18.05 19.49 14.21
CA GLN A 42 -18.07 18.10 14.67
C GLN A 42 -18.61 17.15 13.58
N SER A 43 -19.49 17.65 12.70
CA SER A 43 -19.95 16.99 11.47
C SER A 43 -18.85 16.71 10.44
N SER A 44 -17.91 17.64 10.24
CA SER A 44 -16.74 17.48 9.35
C SER A 44 -15.76 16.45 9.90
N GLN A 45 -15.57 16.40 11.23
CA GLN A 45 -14.73 15.40 11.89
C GLN A 45 -15.35 14.00 11.79
N VAL A 46 -16.65 13.86 12.03
CA VAL A 46 -17.38 12.58 11.87
C VAL A 46 -17.34 12.10 10.41
N ASN A 47 -17.47 13.00 9.44
CA ASN A 47 -17.36 12.65 8.02
C ASN A 47 -15.95 12.19 7.64
N LEU A 48 -14.90 12.87 8.14
CA LEU A 48 -13.52 12.46 7.91
C LEU A 48 -13.23 11.08 8.52
N SER A 49 -13.63 10.85 9.77
CA SER A 49 -13.44 9.55 10.44
C SER A 49 -14.12 8.42 9.67
N ARG A 50 -15.34 8.66 9.15
CA ARG A 50 -16.05 7.69 8.31
C ARG A 50 -15.29 7.40 7.01
N LEU A 51 -14.77 8.44 6.34
CA LEU A 51 -14.00 8.28 5.10
C LEU A 51 -12.69 7.52 5.34
N LEU A 52 -11.99 7.81 6.44
CA LEU A 52 -10.76 7.11 6.80
C LEU A 52 -11.03 5.65 7.16
N MET A 53 -12.07 5.38 7.95
CA MET A 53 -12.47 4.02 8.28
C MET A 53 -12.82 3.22 7.02
N GLN A 54 -13.59 3.82 6.10
CA GLN A 54 -13.92 3.18 4.83
C GLN A 54 -12.66 2.86 4.01
N ARG A 55 -11.72 3.81 3.96
CA ARG A 55 -10.45 3.62 3.26
C ARG A 55 -9.62 2.51 3.90
N GLU A 56 -9.56 2.43 5.22
CA GLU A 56 -8.83 1.40 5.94
C GLU A 56 -9.41 0.01 5.65
N ILE A 57 -10.75 -0.13 5.68
CA ILE A 57 -11.43 -1.39 5.34
C ILE A 57 -11.08 -1.83 3.91
N THR A 58 -11.15 -0.92 2.95
CA THR A 58 -10.80 -1.22 1.56
C THR A 58 -9.33 -1.61 1.40
N LEU A 59 -8.42 -0.93 2.09
CA LEU A 59 -6.99 -1.26 2.05
C LEU A 59 -6.70 -2.60 2.68
N HIS A 60 -7.34 -2.90 3.82
CA HIS A 60 -7.18 -4.17 4.50
C HIS A 60 -7.67 -5.32 3.63
N GLN A 61 -8.87 -5.21 3.06
CA GLN A 61 -9.43 -6.21 2.14
C GLN A 61 -8.56 -6.43 0.90
N ARG A 62 -8.00 -5.35 0.33
CA ARG A 62 -7.05 -5.44 -0.78
C ARG A 62 -5.79 -6.21 -0.36
N SER A 63 -5.25 -5.91 0.82
CA SER A 63 -4.08 -6.61 1.35
C SER A 63 -4.34 -8.10 1.54
N GLU A 64 -5.51 -8.48 2.06
CA GLU A 64 -5.91 -9.89 2.21
C GLU A 64 -6.01 -10.58 0.85
N ALA A 65 -6.66 -9.95 -0.12
CA ALA A 65 -6.77 -10.49 -1.47
C ALA A 65 -5.39 -10.67 -2.12
N GLU A 66 -4.53 -9.65 -2.10
CA GLU A 66 -3.18 -9.71 -2.65
C GLU A 66 -2.31 -10.79 -1.98
N THR A 67 -2.46 -10.98 -0.66
CA THR A 67 -1.81 -12.06 0.08
C THR A 67 -2.26 -13.43 -0.43
N LEU A 68 -3.58 -13.65 -0.53
CA LEU A 68 -4.12 -14.91 -1.00
C LEU A 68 -3.74 -15.24 -2.45
N LEU A 69 -3.70 -14.24 -3.35
CA LEU A 69 -3.22 -14.41 -4.72
C LEU A 69 -1.75 -14.89 -4.75
N LYS A 70 -0.90 -14.31 -3.88
CA LYS A 70 0.51 -14.67 -3.77
C LYS A 70 0.67 -16.11 -3.26
N GLU A 71 -0.02 -16.45 -2.17
CA GLU A 71 0.01 -17.79 -1.59
C GLU A 71 -0.51 -18.85 -2.56
N PHE A 72 -1.63 -18.59 -3.22
CA PHE A 72 -2.17 -19.45 -4.27
C PHE A 72 -1.15 -19.70 -5.37
N THR A 73 -0.51 -18.65 -5.86
CA THR A 73 0.50 -18.74 -6.92
C THR A 73 1.66 -19.63 -6.50
N LEU A 74 2.23 -19.39 -5.32
CA LEU A 74 3.36 -20.17 -4.79
C LEU A 74 2.98 -21.63 -4.55
N ALA A 75 1.79 -21.88 -4.01
CA ALA A 75 1.27 -23.22 -3.76
C ALA A 75 1.04 -23.97 -5.08
N GLN A 76 0.49 -23.32 -6.11
CA GLN A 76 0.30 -23.91 -7.44
C GLN A 76 1.62 -24.18 -8.16
N MET A 77 2.60 -23.26 -8.06
CA MET A 77 3.95 -23.51 -8.58
C MET A 77 4.60 -24.73 -7.93
N THR A 78 4.37 -24.93 -6.64
CA THR A 78 4.88 -26.09 -5.91
C THR A 78 4.13 -27.35 -6.35
N ARG A 79 2.79 -27.31 -6.39
CA ARG A 79 1.93 -28.41 -6.81
C ARG A 79 2.22 -28.86 -8.24
N HIS A 80 2.58 -27.92 -9.13
CA HIS A 80 2.98 -28.20 -10.50
C HIS A 80 4.13 -29.21 -10.62
N TYR A 81 5.11 -29.18 -9.70
CA TYR A 81 6.21 -30.16 -9.72
C TYR A 81 5.75 -31.59 -9.42
N TRP A 82 4.56 -31.74 -8.83
CA TRP A 82 3.90 -33.02 -8.59
C TRP A 82 3.00 -33.47 -9.74
N GLY A 83 3.01 -32.74 -10.87
CA GLY A 83 2.42 -33.17 -12.14
C GLY A 83 1.11 -32.48 -12.52
N GLU A 84 0.42 -31.82 -11.59
CA GLU A 84 -0.87 -31.17 -11.86
C GLU A 84 -1.03 -29.85 -11.10
N PHE A 85 -2.01 -29.03 -11.50
CA PHE A 85 -2.52 -27.95 -10.67
C PHE A 85 -3.60 -28.46 -9.71
N ALA A 86 -3.68 -27.87 -8.51
CA ALA A 86 -4.76 -28.13 -7.57
C ALA A 86 -6.08 -27.53 -8.08
N GLY A 87 -7.18 -28.21 -7.80
CA GLY A 87 -8.53 -27.80 -8.23
C GLY A 87 -9.25 -26.91 -7.22
N SER A 88 -8.73 -26.77 -5.99
CA SER A 88 -9.35 -25.98 -4.93
C SER A 88 -8.29 -25.31 -4.04
N LEU A 89 -8.71 -24.31 -3.26
CA LEU A 89 -7.87 -23.74 -2.21
C LEU A 89 -7.58 -24.77 -1.10
N GLN A 90 -8.54 -25.65 -0.80
CA GLN A 90 -8.38 -26.67 0.24
C GLN A 90 -7.28 -27.67 -0.09
N ASP A 91 -7.15 -28.08 -1.37
CA ASP A 91 -6.06 -28.96 -1.83
C ASP A 91 -4.66 -28.33 -1.68
N LEU A 92 -4.61 -27.00 -1.57
CA LEU A 92 -3.40 -26.20 -1.35
C LEU A 92 -3.19 -25.86 0.13
N GLY A 93 -4.11 -26.26 1.02
CA GLY A 93 -4.10 -25.86 2.43
C GLY A 93 -4.40 -24.37 2.66
N LEU A 94 -5.06 -23.73 1.70
CA LEU A 94 -5.42 -22.31 1.74
C LEU A 94 -6.92 -22.14 2.00
N SER A 95 -7.29 -20.97 2.51
CA SER A 95 -8.67 -20.55 2.65
C SER A 95 -8.81 -19.08 2.30
N ALA A 96 -9.98 -18.72 1.78
CA ALA A 96 -10.34 -17.32 1.61
C ALA A 96 -10.90 -16.76 2.92
N GLY A 97 -10.55 -15.52 3.23
CA GLY A 97 -11.18 -14.79 4.33
C GLY A 97 -12.69 -14.62 4.08
N PRO A 98 -13.49 -14.41 5.15
CA PRO A 98 -14.96 -14.36 5.05
C PRO A 98 -15.48 -13.22 4.16
N GLN A 99 -14.64 -12.23 3.85
CA GLN A 99 -14.97 -11.08 3.01
C GLN A 99 -14.71 -11.33 1.52
N LEU A 100 -14.14 -12.49 1.15
CA LEU A 100 -13.78 -12.83 -0.21
C LEU A 100 -14.47 -14.12 -0.66
N LEU A 101 -15.19 -14.05 -1.76
CA LEU A 101 -15.63 -15.22 -2.51
C LEU A 101 -14.49 -15.67 -3.42
N ALA A 102 -13.99 -16.87 -3.21
CA ALA A 102 -12.91 -17.45 -4.01
C ALA A 102 -13.43 -18.54 -4.93
N THR A 103 -13.14 -18.42 -6.22
CA THR A 103 -13.44 -19.45 -7.22
C THR A 103 -12.15 -19.88 -7.89
N VAL A 104 -11.88 -21.19 -7.88
CA VAL A 104 -10.74 -21.77 -8.60
C VAL A 104 -11.26 -22.40 -9.89
N ASP A 105 -10.71 -21.98 -11.01
CA ASP A 105 -10.89 -22.60 -12.31
C ASP A 105 -9.58 -23.28 -12.71
N ARG A 106 -9.67 -24.47 -13.30
CA ARG A 106 -8.52 -25.29 -13.65
C ARG A 106 -8.77 -26.05 -14.94
N ASP A 107 -7.75 -26.05 -15.78
CA ASP A 107 -7.61 -27.00 -16.88
C ASP A 107 -6.22 -27.67 -16.86
N ALA A 108 -5.89 -28.40 -17.93
CA ALA A 108 -4.64 -29.15 -18.03
C ALA A 108 -3.38 -28.26 -18.16
N VAL A 109 -3.53 -27.01 -18.59
CA VAL A 109 -2.43 -26.09 -18.90
C VAL A 109 -2.43 -24.84 -18.03
N GLN A 110 -3.51 -24.51 -17.34
CA GLN A 110 -3.61 -23.34 -16.48
C GLN A 110 -4.51 -23.56 -15.27
N THR A 111 -4.31 -22.72 -14.26
CA THR A 111 -5.20 -22.58 -13.11
C THR A 111 -5.37 -21.11 -12.79
N ARG A 112 -6.59 -20.75 -12.43
CA ARG A 112 -7.02 -19.39 -12.15
C ARG A 112 -7.70 -19.33 -10.80
N LEU A 113 -7.31 -18.36 -10.00
CA LEU A 113 -8.04 -17.99 -8.79
C LEU A 113 -8.70 -16.64 -9.03
N TRP A 114 -10.02 -16.63 -8.97
CA TRP A 114 -10.84 -15.43 -8.96
C TRP A 114 -11.20 -15.08 -7.52
N LEU A 115 -10.96 -13.83 -7.13
CA LEU A 115 -11.38 -13.30 -5.84
C LEU A 115 -12.36 -12.16 -6.05
N GLU A 116 -13.56 -12.34 -5.53
CA GLU A 116 -14.60 -11.34 -5.53
C GLU A 116 -14.90 -10.87 -4.11
N PRO A 117 -14.88 -9.57 -3.85
CA PRO A 117 -15.24 -9.06 -2.54
C PRO A 117 -16.75 -9.14 -2.31
N HIS A 118 -17.16 -9.43 -1.07
CA HIS A 118 -18.57 -9.29 -0.67
C HIS A 118 -19.02 -7.83 -0.80
N HIS A 119 -18.16 -6.90 -0.37
CA HIS A 119 -18.39 -5.45 -0.41
C HIS A 119 -17.34 -4.75 -1.26
N GLY A 120 -17.78 -3.83 -2.13
CA GLY A 120 -16.91 -3.12 -3.06
C GLY A 120 -17.00 -3.65 -4.49
N THR A 121 -16.22 -3.04 -5.37
CA THR A 121 -16.23 -3.30 -6.81
C THR A 121 -14.92 -3.89 -7.32
N GLU A 122 -13.87 -3.94 -6.50
CA GLU A 122 -12.54 -4.41 -6.92
C GLU A 122 -12.45 -5.93 -6.85
N ALA A 123 -12.28 -6.59 -7.98
CA ALA A 123 -12.02 -8.02 -8.07
C ALA A 123 -10.58 -8.30 -8.49
N TYR A 124 -10.15 -9.53 -8.23
CA TYR A 124 -8.77 -9.95 -8.45
C TYR A 124 -8.69 -11.30 -9.15
N LEU A 125 -7.60 -11.49 -9.88
CA LEU A 125 -7.29 -12.73 -10.60
C LEU A 125 -5.81 -13.07 -10.38
N ALA A 126 -5.53 -14.34 -10.08
CA ALA A 126 -4.22 -14.93 -10.25
C ALA A 126 -4.30 -16.02 -11.32
N GLU A 127 -3.45 -15.98 -12.33
CA GLU A 127 -3.32 -17.06 -13.30
C GLU A 127 -1.91 -17.65 -13.23
N VAL A 128 -1.84 -18.98 -13.17
CA VAL A 128 -0.62 -19.77 -13.34
C VAL A 128 -0.83 -20.69 -14.53
N ALA A 129 -0.04 -20.50 -15.59
CA ALA A 129 -0.18 -21.23 -16.84
C ALA A 129 1.15 -21.87 -17.27
N ARG A 130 1.08 -23.05 -17.88
CA ARG A 130 2.19 -23.73 -18.54
C ARG A 130 2.24 -23.31 -19.99
N SER A 131 3.37 -22.72 -20.39
CA SER A 131 3.60 -22.30 -21.78
C SER A 131 5.05 -22.60 -22.16
N GLY A 132 5.25 -23.45 -23.18
CA GLY A 132 6.58 -23.74 -23.71
C GLY A 132 7.55 -24.33 -22.67
N GLY A 133 7.06 -25.25 -21.82
CA GLY A 133 7.87 -25.88 -20.76
C GLY A 133 8.16 -24.99 -19.54
N ARG A 134 7.63 -23.75 -19.49
CA ARG A 134 7.81 -22.82 -18.37
C ARG A 134 6.45 -22.44 -17.77
N LEU A 135 6.48 -22.05 -16.50
CA LEU A 135 5.34 -21.41 -15.86
C LEU A 135 5.33 -19.91 -16.19
N ARG A 136 4.16 -19.42 -16.58
CA ARG A 136 3.83 -18.01 -16.69
C ARG A 136 2.84 -17.65 -15.60
N ILE A 137 3.09 -16.53 -14.97
CA ILE A 137 2.34 -16.07 -13.82
C ILE A 137 1.97 -14.62 -14.06
N HIS A 138 0.73 -14.27 -13.76
CA HIS A 138 0.34 -12.88 -13.65
C HIS A 138 -0.84 -12.70 -12.72
N HIS A 139 -0.97 -11.48 -12.22
CA HIS A 139 -2.01 -11.07 -11.30
C HIS A 139 -2.72 -9.86 -11.90
N CYS A 140 -4.03 -9.81 -11.76
CA CYS A 140 -4.85 -8.73 -12.27
C CYS A 140 -5.75 -8.18 -11.19
N ARG A 141 -6.09 -6.91 -11.32
CA ARG A 141 -7.11 -6.22 -10.53
C ARG A 141 -8.00 -5.42 -11.46
N GLY A 142 -9.30 -5.43 -11.20
CA GLY A 142 -10.23 -4.60 -11.96
C GLY A 142 -11.62 -4.61 -11.35
N ASP A 143 -12.61 -4.23 -12.16
CA ASP A 143 -14.00 -4.19 -11.70
C ASP A 143 -14.63 -5.59 -11.73
N ARG A 144 -15.41 -5.92 -10.69
CA ARG A 144 -16.07 -7.22 -10.52
C ARG A 144 -16.95 -7.62 -11.71
N LYS A 145 -17.43 -6.67 -12.51
CA LYS A 145 -18.21 -6.96 -13.72
C LYS A 145 -17.44 -7.75 -14.78
N GLY A 146 -16.10 -7.71 -14.77
CA GLY A 146 -15.25 -8.46 -15.70
C GLY A 146 -14.78 -9.83 -15.19
N ILE A 147 -15.36 -10.34 -14.09
CA ILE A 147 -15.03 -11.69 -13.59
C ILE A 147 -15.45 -12.74 -14.61
N GLY A 148 -14.59 -13.74 -14.83
CA GLY A 148 -14.83 -14.84 -15.77
C GLY A 148 -14.43 -14.52 -17.22
N GLU A 149 -14.19 -13.26 -17.55
CA GLU A 149 -13.84 -12.81 -18.90
C GLU A 149 -12.31 -12.67 -19.06
N ALA A 150 -11.56 -13.77 -19.01
CA ALA A 150 -10.10 -13.76 -19.22
C ALA A 150 -9.65 -14.69 -20.34
N ALA A 151 -9.02 -14.11 -21.37
CA ALA A 151 -8.22 -14.86 -22.33
C ALA A 151 -6.92 -15.37 -21.67
N ALA A 152 -6.44 -16.55 -22.07
CA ALA A 152 -5.22 -17.14 -21.52
C ALA A 152 -4.03 -16.16 -21.61
N GLY A 153 -3.30 -15.99 -20.52
CA GLY A 153 -2.13 -15.11 -20.43
C GLY A 153 -2.42 -13.61 -20.33
N HIS A 154 -3.69 -13.19 -20.34
CA HIS A 154 -4.10 -11.79 -20.35
C HIS A 154 -5.08 -11.49 -19.21
N CYS A 155 -4.98 -10.26 -18.69
CA CYS A 155 -6.01 -9.76 -17.79
C CYS A 155 -7.30 -9.51 -18.56
N PRO A 156 -8.47 -9.59 -17.90
CA PRO A 156 -9.74 -9.14 -18.48
C PRO A 156 -9.67 -7.71 -19.02
N ASP A 157 -10.56 -7.38 -19.95
CA ASP A 157 -10.62 -6.04 -20.52
C ASP A 157 -10.91 -4.99 -19.42
N GLY A 158 -10.14 -3.89 -19.44
CA GLY A 158 -10.22 -2.84 -18.42
C GLY A 158 -9.57 -3.19 -17.08
N TRP A 159 -9.05 -4.40 -16.91
CA TRP A 159 -8.28 -4.78 -15.72
C TRP A 159 -6.81 -4.43 -15.89
N GLN A 160 -6.17 -4.08 -14.78
CA GLN A 160 -4.73 -3.79 -14.74
C GLN A 160 -3.96 -4.99 -14.23
N ARG A 161 -2.80 -5.27 -14.84
CA ARG A 161 -1.83 -6.19 -14.27
C ARG A 161 -1.22 -5.57 -13.01
N ILE A 162 -1.20 -6.32 -11.93
CA ILE A 162 -0.60 -5.90 -10.66
C ILE A 162 0.64 -6.74 -10.36
N SER A 163 1.57 -6.15 -9.61
CA SER A 163 2.69 -6.86 -9.02
C SER A 163 2.44 -7.01 -7.53
N LEU A 164 2.42 -8.25 -7.05
CA LEU A 164 2.32 -8.53 -5.62
C LEU A 164 3.70 -8.33 -4.99
N LYS A 165 3.74 -7.72 -3.79
CA LYS A 165 4.97 -7.53 -3.02
C LYS A 165 5.19 -8.71 -2.08
#